data_AF-A0A7C2FI93-F1
#
_entry.id   AF-A0A7C2FI93-F1
#
_cell.length_a   1.000
_cell.length_b   1.000
_cell.length_c   1.000
_cell.angle_alpha   90.00
_cell.angle_beta   90.00
_cell.angle_gamma   90.00
#
_symmetry.space_group_name_H-M   'P 1'
#
loop_
_entity.id
_entity.type
_entity.pdbx_description
1 polymer ?
#
loop_
_entity_poly.entity_id
_entity_poly.type
_entity_poly.pdbx_seq_one_letter_code
_entity_poly.pdbx_strand_id
1 'polypeptide(L)'
;DLSSPPGEIADDSRPCTPSAEAGGIRSVSVGFSELFRRATGFEPYPYQAALGEAPALPLLVRAPTGSGKTAAAFLAWLYRRRFHNDPEVRATTPRRLLYCLPLRTLVEQTADMVARWLQALGIADAVRIYVLRGGEVDRDWANDPTADAVLVGTMDMLLSRALNRGFAAARFRWPIDFGLINNDSLWILDEVQLMSNGAVTSAQLQGLREAFGTYGASSSIWMSATVAPTWIEGPDFPAPTADRILELGADDWSHPDLGRRLRARKAVRRLDLGSSRNWARELATAVQYRVPVVVCVFNDHGYGVLRTIEARTFEGRQFGVDLATPDFVQVARGMGVPAEAVDSPAAFRAALERGLASDGPYLLDIDMSKLTPMGGLGSPPPKRTPDIAD
;
A
#
# COMPACT_ATOMS: atom_id res chain seq x y z
N ASP A 1 35.75 50.02 33.27
CA ASP A 1 34.33 49.87 33.63
C ASP A 1 33.52 49.62 32.37
N LEU A 2 33.28 48.37 31.97
CA LEU A 2 32.47 47.31 32.62
C LEU A 2 31.04 47.78 32.90
N SER A 3 30.10 47.24 32.12
CA SER A 3 28.72 46.81 32.48
C SER A 3 27.82 47.00 31.25
N SER A 4 27.14 46.04 30.62
CA SER A 4 26.84 44.61 30.88
C SER A 4 26.29 44.00 29.56
N PRO A 5 26.34 42.66 29.37
CA PRO A 5 25.85 41.99 28.15
C PRO A 5 24.33 41.67 28.19
N PRO A 6 23.69 41.41 27.03
CA PRO A 6 22.31 40.90 26.96
C PRO A 6 22.23 39.39 27.18
N GLY A 7 21.09 38.92 27.68
CA GLY A 7 20.89 37.65 28.38
C GLY A 7 21.13 36.37 27.58
N GLU A 8 21.64 35.37 28.31
CA GLU A 8 21.71 33.96 27.93
C GLU A 8 20.31 33.37 27.70
N ILE A 9 20.12 32.78 26.52
CA ILE A 9 19.10 31.77 26.28
C ILE A 9 19.69 30.47 26.83
N ALA A 10 19.03 29.88 27.83
CA ALA A 10 19.43 28.62 28.43
C ALA A 10 19.42 27.50 27.38
N ASP A 11 20.62 27.03 27.03
CA ASP A 11 20.90 25.78 26.35
C ASP A 11 20.73 24.63 27.36
N ASP A 12 19.58 23.94 27.35
CA ASP A 12 19.38 22.70 28.11
C ASP A 12 20.01 21.52 27.33
N SER A 13 21.28 21.66 26.95
CA SER A 13 22.14 20.57 26.52
C SER A 13 22.69 19.85 27.75
N ARG A 14 21.83 19.13 28.47
CA ARG A 14 22.31 18.11 29.39
C ARG A 14 22.63 16.85 28.59
N PRO A 15 23.89 16.36 28.61
CA PRO A 15 24.18 15.05 28.07
C PRO A 15 23.44 14.03 28.93
N CYS A 16 22.41 13.41 28.35
CA CYS A 16 21.84 12.19 28.88
C CYS A 16 22.96 11.14 28.89
N THR A 17 23.62 11.00 30.04
CA THR A 17 24.46 9.84 30.34
C THR A 17 23.67 8.58 30.01
N PRO A 18 24.18 7.67 29.16
CA PRO A 18 23.50 6.41 28.92
C PRO A 18 23.53 5.64 30.24
N SER A 19 22.36 5.45 30.85
CA SER A 19 22.20 4.42 31.88
C SER A 19 22.57 3.09 31.23
N ALA A 20 23.71 2.55 31.65
CA ALA A 20 24.26 1.32 31.17
C ALA A 20 23.30 0.16 31.47
N GLU A 21 22.63 -0.32 30.43
CA GLU A 21 22.18 -1.71 30.24
C GLU A 21 21.89 -1.96 28.74
N ALA A 22 22.83 -1.58 27.87
CA ALA A 22 22.79 -1.91 26.44
C ALA A 22 23.40 -3.31 26.20
N GLY A 23 22.64 -4.35 26.55
CA GLY A 23 22.98 -5.74 26.21
C GLY A 23 22.72 -6.01 24.73
N GLY A 24 23.64 -5.61 23.85
CA GLY A 24 23.58 -5.96 22.42
C GLY A 24 23.53 -7.48 22.22
N ILE A 25 22.83 -7.96 21.18
CA ILE A 25 22.78 -9.39 20.82
C ILE A 25 24.14 -9.79 20.24
N ARG A 26 25.12 -10.02 21.10
CA ARG A 26 26.37 -10.68 20.75
C ARG A 26 26.32 -12.10 21.29
N SER A 27 26.19 -13.05 20.37
CA SER A 27 26.45 -14.50 20.52
C SER A 27 25.53 -15.38 21.38
N VAL A 28 24.28 -15.01 21.64
CA VAL A 28 23.30 -15.95 22.25
C VAL A 28 22.36 -16.48 21.17
N SER A 29 22.05 -17.78 21.18
CA SER A 29 21.01 -18.37 20.32
C SER A 29 19.65 -17.76 20.71
N VAL A 30 19.18 -16.80 19.92
CA VAL A 30 17.92 -16.11 20.16
C VAL A 30 16.92 -16.63 19.14
N GLY A 31 15.83 -17.26 19.57
CA GLY A 31 14.76 -17.70 18.66
C GLY A 31 14.10 -16.52 17.95
N PHE A 32 13.42 -16.77 16.83
CA PHE A 32 12.86 -15.71 15.99
C PHE A 32 11.97 -14.73 16.77
N SER A 33 11.10 -15.21 17.64
CA SER A 33 10.16 -14.37 18.39
C SER A 33 10.84 -13.39 19.34
N GLU A 34 11.95 -13.80 19.97
CA GLU A 34 12.71 -12.92 20.86
C GLU A 34 13.46 -11.84 20.06
N LEU A 35 14.04 -12.21 18.90
CA LEU A 35 14.64 -11.22 18.00
C LEU A 35 13.59 -10.22 17.50
N PHE A 36 12.42 -10.71 17.10
CA PHE A 36 11.33 -9.89 16.60
C PHE A 36 10.83 -8.89 17.66
N ARG A 37 10.66 -9.37 18.90
CA ARG A 37 10.26 -8.54 20.05
C ARG A 37 11.29 -7.46 20.36
N ARG A 38 12.58 -7.79 20.37
CA ARG A 38 13.65 -6.80 20.59
C ARG A 38 13.72 -5.76 19.48
N ALA A 39 13.53 -6.18 18.23
CA ALA A 39 13.56 -5.27 17.09
C ALA A 39 12.35 -4.32 17.07
N THR A 40 11.15 -4.84 17.30
CA THR A 40 9.90 -4.12 17.02
C THR A 40 9.16 -3.62 18.27
N GLY A 41 9.42 -4.23 19.42
CA GLY A 41 8.62 -4.06 20.64
C GLY A 41 7.31 -4.87 20.68
N PHE A 42 7.02 -5.66 19.64
CA PHE A 42 5.79 -6.45 19.51
C PHE A 42 6.08 -7.94 19.40
N GLU A 43 5.12 -8.80 19.77
CA GLU A 43 5.21 -10.23 19.41
C GLU A 43 5.02 -10.40 17.90
N PRO A 44 5.73 -11.35 17.26
CA PRO A 44 5.44 -11.70 15.89
C PRO A 44 4.05 -12.32 15.79
N TYR A 45 3.33 -12.00 14.71
CA TYR A 45 2.15 -12.77 14.34
C TYR A 45 2.54 -14.20 13.92
N PRO A 46 1.62 -15.18 14.01
CA PRO A 46 1.93 -16.58 13.70
C PRO A 46 2.58 -16.79 12.33
N TYR A 47 2.06 -16.17 11.26
CA TYR A 47 2.66 -16.29 9.93
C TYR A 47 4.07 -15.68 9.84
N GLN A 48 4.37 -14.65 10.64
CA GLN A 48 5.70 -14.03 10.68
C GLN A 48 6.71 -14.97 11.34
N ALA A 49 6.30 -15.62 12.44
CA ALA A 49 7.09 -16.66 13.09
C ALA A 49 7.32 -17.86 12.17
N ALA A 50 6.27 -18.31 11.47
CA ALA A 50 6.37 -19.37 10.49
C ALA A 50 7.37 -19.03 9.37
N LEU A 51 7.39 -17.79 8.88
CA LEU A 51 8.36 -17.36 7.86
C LEU A 51 9.81 -17.39 8.35
N GLY A 52 10.05 -16.99 9.62
CA GLY A 52 11.39 -16.99 10.22
C GLY A 52 11.95 -18.40 10.41
N GLU A 53 11.13 -19.31 10.94
CA GLU A 53 11.51 -20.67 11.35
C GLU A 53 11.24 -21.73 10.26
N ALA A 54 10.76 -21.34 9.08
CA ALA A 54 10.47 -22.28 8.00
C ALA A 54 11.72 -23.07 7.59
N PRO A 55 11.61 -24.38 7.26
CA PRO A 55 12.76 -25.14 6.78
C PRO A 55 13.32 -24.56 5.47
N ALA A 56 12.46 -24.08 4.59
CA ALA A 56 12.81 -23.39 3.35
C ALA A 56 12.00 -22.10 3.20
N LEU A 57 12.58 -21.10 2.51
CA LEU A 57 11.87 -19.87 2.21
C LEU A 57 10.72 -20.13 1.21
N PRO A 58 9.51 -19.60 1.46
CA PRO A 58 8.42 -19.68 0.50
C PRO A 58 8.75 -18.84 -0.75
N LEU A 59 8.09 -19.15 -1.85
CA LEU A 59 8.11 -18.30 -3.05
C LEU A 59 7.00 -17.26 -2.99
N LEU A 60 5.85 -17.59 -2.39
CA LEU A 60 4.70 -16.71 -2.31
C LEU A 60 4.26 -16.53 -0.86
N VAL A 61 4.05 -15.29 -0.42
CA VAL A 61 3.46 -14.96 0.88
C VAL A 61 2.15 -14.22 0.64
N ARG A 62 1.04 -14.85 1.03
CA ARG A 62 -0.31 -14.31 0.92
C ARG A 62 -0.72 -13.66 2.22
N ALA A 63 -0.52 -12.36 2.31
CA ALA A 63 -0.85 -11.57 3.48
C ALA A 63 -1.39 -10.19 3.08
N PRO A 64 -2.48 -9.71 3.71
CA PRO A 64 -3.05 -8.41 3.38
C PRO A 64 -2.18 -7.23 3.81
N THR A 65 -2.54 -6.03 3.37
CA THR A 65 -1.95 -4.80 3.92
C THR A 65 -2.22 -4.68 5.42
N GLY A 66 -1.27 -4.09 6.15
CA GLY A 66 -1.41 -3.91 7.60
C GLY A 66 -1.16 -5.14 8.47
N SER A 67 -0.82 -6.29 7.87
CA SER A 67 -0.39 -7.50 8.59
C SER A 67 1.07 -7.49 9.03
N GLY A 68 1.86 -6.46 8.65
CA GLY A 68 3.28 -6.37 9.00
C GLY A 68 4.22 -7.15 8.08
N LYS A 69 3.88 -7.28 6.78
CA LYS A 69 4.70 -7.97 5.76
C LYS A 69 6.17 -7.53 5.74
N THR A 70 6.43 -6.23 5.87
CA THR A 70 7.80 -5.69 5.85
C THR A 70 8.64 -6.20 7.01
N ALA A 71 8.08 -6.22 8.23
CA ALA A 71 8.74 -6.80 9.40
C ALA A 71 8.94 -8.31 9.21
N ALA A 72 7.92 -9.01 8.69
CA ALA A 72 8.00 -10.43 8.40
C ALA A 72 9.19 -10.76 7.49
N ALA A 73 9.27 -10.11 6.32
CA ALA A 73 10.29 -10.40 5.33
C ALA A 73 11.71 -10.00 5.81
N PHE A 74 11.87 -8.79 6.35
CA PHE A 74 13.18 -8.31 6.77
C PHE A 74 13.71 -9.08 7.99
N LEU A 75 12.91 -9.22 9.05
CA LEU A 75 13.36 -9.86 10.28
C LEU A 75 13.53 -11.37 10.09
N ALA A 76 12.73 -12.02 9.23
CA ALA A 76 12.98 -13.42 8.87
C ALA A 76 14.32 -13.58 8.15
N TRP A 77 14.61 -12.73 7.16
CA TRP A 77 15.93 -12.75 6.51
C TRP A 77 17.08 -12.53 7.51
N LEU A 78 16.97 -11.50 8.36
CA LEU A 78 18.01 -11.16 9.33
C LEU A 78 18.24 -12.30 10.33
N TYR A 79 17.17 -12.86 10.89
CA TYR A 79 17.21 -14.00 11.78
C TYR A 79 17.87 -15.20 11.09
N ARG A 80 17.36 -15.60 9.93
CA ARG A 80 17.88 -16.75 9.16
C ARG A 80 19.34 -16.61 8.81
N ARG A 81 19.78 -15.40 8.46
CA ARG A 81 21.17 -15.11 8.07
C ARG A 81 22.15 -15.15 9.24
N ARG A 82 21.75 -14.66 10.42
CA ARG A 82 22.70 -14.37 11.51
C ARG A 82 22.45 -15.09 12.82
N PHE A 83 21.21 -15.45 13.11
CA PHE A 83 20.79 -15.86 14.45
C PHE A 83 20.10 -17.21 14.51
N HIS A 84 19.63 -17.73 13.36
CA HIS A 84 18.97 -19.03 13.27
C HIS A 84 19.86 -20.12 13.84
N ASN A 85 19.28 -21.05 14.59
CA ASN A 85 20.05 -22.04 15.36
C ASN A 85 20.84 -22.99 14.46
N ASP A 86 20.24 -23.39 13.34
CA ASP A 86 20.89 -24.24 12.33
C ASP A 86 21.95 -23.46 11.51
N PRO A 87 23.25 -23.84 11.58
CA PRO A 87 24.31 -23.24 10.78
C PRO A 87 24.12 -23.35 9.27
N GLU A 88 23.50 -24.43 8.78
CA GLU A 88 23.26 -24.64 7.35
C GLU A 88 22.24 -23.62 6.82
N VAL A 89 21.21 -23.32 7.60
CA VAL A 89 20.26 -22.25 7.27
C VAL A 89 20.97 -20.89 7.19
N ARG A 90 21.90 -20.60 8.12
CA ARG A 90 22.69 -19.36 8.07
C ARG A 90 23.58 -19.27 6.84
N ALA A 91 24.24 -20.39 6.48
CA ALA A 91 25.13 -20.47 5.33
C ALA A 91 24.38 -20.34 3.99
N THR A 92 23.18 -20.93 3.90
CA THR A 92 22.35 -20.94 2.70
C THR A 92 21.39 -19.75 2.59
N THR A 93 21.25 -18.93 3.64
CA THR A 93 20.46 -17.70 3.57
C THR A 93 21.26 -16.61 2.85
N PRO A 94 20.71 -15.96 1.81
CA PRO A 94 21.45 -14.99 1.02
C PRO A 94 22.01 -13.80 1.80
N ARG A 95 23.19 -13.31 1.41
CA ARG A 95 23.84 -12.12 2.00
C ARG A 95 23.10 -10.81 1.79
N ARG A 96 22.40 -10.69 0.67
CA ARG A 96 21.70 -9.46 0.30
C ARG A 96 20.20 -9.66 0.35
N LEU A 97 19.51 -8.72 0.96
CA LEU A 97 18.06 -8.58 0.85
C LEU A 97 17.74 -7.44 -0.11
N LEU A 98 17.07 -7.76 -1.22
CA LEU A 98 16.62 -6.79 -2.21
C LEU A 98 15.13 -6.55 -1.99
N TYR A 99 14.77 -5.45 -1.33
CA TYR A 99 13.40 -5.10 -1.01
C TYR A 99 12.82 -4.19 -2.10
N CYS A 100 12.03 -4.79 -2.98
CA CYS A 100 11.44 -4.18 -4.16
C CYS A 100 10.01 -3.70 -3.91
N LEU A 101 9.79 -2.41 -4.10
CA LEU A 101 8.51 -1.72 -3.89
C LEU A 101 7.97 -1.17 -5.23
N PRO A 102 6.64 -1.13 -5.43
CA PRO A 102 6.06 -0.57 -6.66
C PRO A 102 6.06 0.96 -6.66
N LEU A 103 5.97 1.59 -5.49
CA LEU A 103 5.82 3.05 -5.35
C LEU A 103 7.06 3.67 -4.70
N ARG A 104 7.50 4.82 -5.23
CA ARG A 104 8.68 5.56 -4.75
C ARG A 104 8.53 6.10 -3.32
N THR A 105 7.30 6.41 -2.88
CA THR A 105 7.02 7.05 -1.59
C THR A 105 7.32 6.17 -0.38
N LEU A 106 7.33 4.84 -0.54
CA LEU A 106 7.51 3.90 0.56
C LEU A 106 8.98 3.50 0.79
N VAL A 107 9.89 3.86 -0.12
CA VAL A 107 11.28 3.39 -0.10
C VAL A 107 12.04 3.92 1.13
N GLU A 108 12.02 5.23 1.36
CA GLU A 108 12.71 5.86 2.50
C GLU A 108 12.11 5.38 3.82
N GLN A 109 10.78 5.41 3.93
CA GLN A 109 10.08 4.92 5.11
C GLN A 109 10.44 3.47 5.46
N THR A 110 10.60 2.61 4.45
CA THR A 110 11.00 1.22 4.64
C THR A 110 12.46 1.13 5.11
N ALA A 111 13.38 1.90 4.51
CA ALA A 111 14.77 1.95 4.93
C ALA A 111 14.94 2.47 6.36
N ASP A 112 14.23 3.55 6.72
CA ASP A 112 14.24 4.13 8.07
C ASP A 112 13.69 3.16 9.11
N MET A 113 12.66 2.39 8.76
CA MET A 113 12.12 1.34 9.62
C MET A 113 13.15 0.22 9.85
N VAL A 114 13.83 -0.23 8.79
CA VAL A 114 14.91 -1.23 8.89
C VAL A 114 16.07 -0.72 9.74
N ALA A 115 16.48 0.54 9.54
CA ALA A 115 17.53 1.18 10.32
C ALA A 115 17.18 1.20 11.82
N ARG A 116 15.93 1.56 12.17
CA ARG A 116 15.46 1.54 13.56
C ARG A 116 15.51 0.15 14.17
N TRP A 117 15.13 -0.89 13.43
CA TRP A 117 15.20 -2.27 13.92
C TRP A 117 16.65 -2.72 14.15
N LEU A 118 17.57 -2.40 13.23
CA LEU A 118 18.98 -2.72 13.39
C LEU A 118 19.62 -1.96 14.58
N GLN A 119 19.22 -0.71 14.80
CA GLN A 119 19.61 0.06 15.98
C GLN A 119 19.08 -0.55 17.28
N ALA A 120 17.79 -0.91 17.33
CA ALA A 120 17.18 -1.57 18.49
C ALA A 120 17.87 -2.91 18.84
N LEU A 121 18.38 -3.63 17.84
CA LEU A 121 19.14 -4.87 18.02
C LEU A 121 20.63 -4.65 18.34
N GLY A 122 21.14 -3.42 18.26
CA GLY A 122 22.54 -3.10 18.51
C GLY A 122 23.51 -3.60 17.44
N ILE A 123 23.06 -3.75 16.19
CA ILE A 123 23.82 -4.33 15.08
C ILE A 123 23.81 -3.46 13.80
N ALA A 124 23.55 -2.16 13.95
CA ALA A 124 23.48 -1.22 12.84
C ALA A 124 24.76 -1.19 11.97
N ASP A 125 25.94 -1.29 12.58
CA ASP A 125 27.21 -1.28 11.85
C ASP A 125 27.46 -2.59 11.07
N ALA A 126 26.71 -3.63 11.40
CA ALA A 126 26.96 -4.96 10.89
C ALA A 126 26.12 -5.29 9.65
N VAL A 127 25.04 -4.55 9.37
CA VAL A 127 24.21 -4.72 8.16
C VAL A 127 24.06 -3.37 7.47
N ARG A 128 24.47 -3.30 6.20
CA ARG A 128 24.40 -2.04 5.44
C ARG A 128 23.02 -1.85 4.84
N ILE A 129 22.56 -0.60 4.75
CA ILE A 129 21.28 -0.25 4.16
C ILE A 129 21.53 0.72 3.02
N TYR A 130 20.98 0.41 1.85
CA TYR A 130 21.14 1.18 0.63
C TYR A 130 19.77 1.49 0.04
N VAL A 131 19.59 2.73 -0.42
CA VAL A 131 18.34 3.19 -1.02
C VAL A 131 18.56 3.44 -2.52
N LEU A 132 17.75 2.78 -3.36
CA LEU A 132 17.79 2.91 -4.82
C LEU A 132 16.47 3.44 -5.35
N ARG A 133 16.39 4.76 -5.58
CA ARG A 133 15.18 5.44 -6.09
C ARG A 133 15.51 6.42 -7.22
N GLY A 134 14.54 6.70 -8.09
CA GLY A 134 14.68 7.73 -9.13
C GLY A 134 15.25 9.03 -8.56
N GLY A 135 16.26 9.64 -9.17
CA GLY A 135 16.85 10.90 -8.72
C GLY A 135 18.00 10.79 -7.71
N GLU A 136 18.05 9.75 -6.87
CA GLU A 136 19.14 9.54 -5.91
C GLU A 136 19.40 8.03 -5.73
N VAL A 137 20.60 7.62 -6.10
CA VAL A 137 21.05 6.24 -6.00
C VAL A 137 22.30 6.26 -5.14
N ASP A 138 22.26 5.57 -4.00
CA ASP A 138 23.48 5.28 -3.27
C ASP A 138 24.41 4.50 -4.21
N ARG A 139 25.59 5.06 -4.51
CA ARG A 139 26.48 4.49 -5.52
C ARG A 139 27.42 3.45 -4.91
N ASP A 140 27.46 3.33 -3.59
CA ASP A 140 28.52 2.62 -2.88
C ASP A 140 28.12 1.19 -2.49
N TRP A 141 26.88 0.79 -2.76
CA TRP A 141 26.38 -0.57 -2.44
C TRP A 141 27.18 -1.71 -3.11
N ALA A 142 27.87 -1.43 -4.21
CA ALA A 142 28.69 -2.40 -4.93
C ALA A 142 30.15 -2.48 -4.43
N ASN A 143 30.59 -1.55 -3.56
CA ASN A 143 32.00 -1.42 -3.18
C ASN A 143 32.46 -2.53 -2.23
N ASP A 144 31.55 -3.11 -1.44
CA ASP A 144 31.84 -4.25 -0.57
C ASP A 144 30.84 -5.38 -0.83
N PRO A 145 31.17 -6.30 -1.74
CA PRO A 145 30.31 -7.44 -2.03
C PRO A 145 30.31 -8.50 -0.92
N THR A 146 31.08 -8.33 0.16
CA THR A 146 31.17 -9.32 1.25
C THR A 146 30.26 -8.99 2.43
N ALA A 147 29.82 -7.74 2.55
CA ALA A 147 28.93 -7.28 3.61
C ALA A 147 27.51 -7.85 3.46
N ASP A 148 26.87 -8.15 4.58
CA ASP A 148 25.42 -8.35 4.60
C ASP A 148 24.75 -6.99 4.36
N ALA A 149 23.80 -6.93 3.43
CA ALA A 149 23.22 -5.66 2.97
C ALA A 149 21.74 -5.76 2.65
N VAL A 150 21.03 -4.66 2.87
CA VAL A 150 19.62 -4.46 2.50
C VAL A 150 19.58 -3.36 1.46
N LEU A 151 19.07 -3.68 0.27
CA LEU A 151 18.85 -2.70 -0.78
C LEU A 151 17.34 -2.49 -0.89
N VAL A 152 16.86 -1.32 -0.53
CA VAL A 152 15.45 -0.95 -0.66
C VAL A 152 15.31 -0.08 -1.90
N GLY A 153 14.45 -0.47 -2.84
CA GLY A 153 14.32 0.28 -4.08
C GLY A 153 12.99 0.08 -4.80
N THR A 154 12.75 0.96 -5.76
CA THR A 154 11.60 0.84 -6.67
C THR A 154 11.82 -0.28 -7.68
N MET A 155 10.74 -0.88 -8.18
CA MET A 155 10.82 -1.92 -9.21
C MET A 155 11.67 -1.53 -10.42
N ASP A 156 11.55 -0.29 -10.90
CA ASP A 156 12.34 0.19 -12.05
C ASP A 156 13.84 0.23 -11.75
N MET A 157 14.22 0.51 -10.51
CA MET A 157 15.63 0.61 -10.11
C MET A 157 16.27 -0.76 -9.95
N LEU A 158 15.56 -1.69 -9.32
CA LEU A 158 16.09 -3.01 -9.02
C LEU A 158 15.96 -3.95 -10.22
N LEU A 159 14.78 -4.06 -10.84
CA LEU A 159 14.55 -4.99 -11.96
C LEU A 159 15.38 -4.60 -13.19
N SER A 160 15.55 -3.32 -13.49
CA SER A 160 16.41 -2.90 -14.61
C SER A 160 17.87 -3.33 -14.42
N ARG A 161 18.38 -3.32 -13.18
CA ARG A 161 19.71 -3.85 -12.84
C ARG A 161 19.77 -5.36 -12.98
N ALA A 162 18.71 -6.04 -12.56
CA ALA A 162 18.56 -7.47 -12.75
C ALA A 162 18.50 -7.90 -14.23
N LEU A 163 18.17 -6.98 -15.14
CA LEU A 163 18.17 -7.16 -16.60
C LEU A 163 19.43 -6.63 -17.30
N ASN A 164 20.50 -6.34 -16.55
CA ASN A 164 21.76 -5.80 -17.08
C ASN A 164 21.58 -4.48 -17.85
N ARG A 165 20.59 -3.68 -17.42
CA ARG A 165 20.22 -2.38 -17.99
C ARG A 165 19.88 -1.37 -16.88
N GLY A 166 20.72 -1.33 -15.85
CA GLY A 166 20.47 -0.56 -14.63
C GLY A 166 20.05 0.88 -14.91
N PHE A 167 18.83 1.23 -14.51
CA PHE A 167 18.29 2.57 -14.63
C PHE A 167 19.10 3.54 -13.77
N ALA A 168 19.40 4.71 -14.32
CA ALA A 168 20.30 5.71 -13.73
C ALA A 168 21.70 5.17 -13.35
N ALA A 169 22.17 4.09 -14.00
CA ALA A 169 23.53 3.58 -13.87
C ALA A 169 24.32 3.75 -15.18
N ALA A 170 25.62 4.04 -15.06
CA ALA A 170 26.54 4.05 -16.19
C ALA A 170 26.65 2.65 -16.82
N ARG A 171 26.81 2.57 -18.14
CA ARG A 171 26.89 1.29 -18.88
C ARG A 171 27.96 0.35 -18.35
N PHE A 172 29.10 0.90 -17.89
CA PHE A 172 30.19 0.13 -17.31
C PHE A 172 29.84 -0.54 -15.98
N ARG A 173 28.82 -0.04 -15.26
CA ARG A 173 28.33 -0.66 -14.01
C ARG A 173 27.31 -1.76 -14.25
N TRP A 174 26.66 -1.82 -15.40
CA TRP A 174 25.57 -2.79 -15.61
C TRP A 174 25.97 -4.25 -15.32
N PRO A 175 27.14 -4.75 -15.77
CA PRO A 175 27.54 -6.12 -15.47
C PRO A 175 27.78 -6.35 -13.97
N ILE A 176 28.29 -5.35 -13.27
CA ILE A 176 28.55 -5.40 -11.82
C ILE A 176 27.22 -5.45 -11.07
N ASP A 177 26.33 -4.49 -11.34
CA ASP A 177 25.02 -4.41 -10.71
C ASP A 177 24.22 -5.70 -10.98
N PHE A 178 24.23 -6.18 -12.23
CA PHE A 178 23.57 -7.43 -12.64
C PHE A 178 24.12 -8.65 -11.89
N GLY A 179 25.44 -8.75 -11.78
CA GLY A 179 26.10 -9.85 -11.06
C GLY A 179 25.74 -9.85 -9.58
N LEU A 180 25.85 -8.70 -8.90
CA LEU A 180 25.61 -8.62 -7.46
C LEU A 180 24.16 -8.82 -7.04
N ILE A 181 23.20 -8.42 -7.89
CA ILE A 181 21.76 -8.51 -7.60
C ILE A 181 21.16 -9.88 -7.94
N ASN A 182 21.77 -10.64 -8.87
CA ASN A 182 21.30 -11.98 -9.23
C ASN A 182 22.04 -13.11 -8.50
N ASN A 183 23.10 -12.81 -7.75
CA ASN A 183 23.89 -13.80 -7.02
C ASN A 183 23.88 -13.50 -5.52
N ASP A 184 23.78 -14.54 -4.70
CA ASP A 184 23.74 -14.47 -3.23
C ASP A 184 22.73 -13.41 -2.72
N SER A 185 21.54 -13.41 -3.33
CA SER A 185 20.51 -12.37 -3.14
C SER A 185 19.10 -12.95 -2.94
N LEU A 186 18.43 -12.49 -1.87
CA LEU A 186 17.01 -12.72 -1.62
C LEU A 186 16.20 -11.51 -2.10
N TRP A 187 15.34 -11.73 -3.08
CA TRP A 187 14.41 -10.72 -3.57
C TRP A 187 13.10 -10.78 -2.79
N ILE A 188 12.66 -9.63 -2.28
CA ILE A 188 11.33 -9.44 -1.73
C ILE A 188 10.59 -8.51 -2.67
N LEU A 189 9.55 -8.99 -3.32
CA LEU A 189 8.69 -8.21 -4.21
C LEU A 189 7.40 -7.95 -3.46
N ASP A 190 7.24 -6.74 -2.93
CA ASP A 190 6.07 -6.37 -2.12
C ASP A 190 4.97 -5.73 -2.99
N GLU A 191 3.71 -5.94 -2.60
CA GLU A 191 2.53 -5.44 -3.32
C GLU A 191 2.55 -5.78 -4.83
N VAL A 192 2.86 -7.04 -5.15
CA VAL A 192 3.07 -7.55 -6.52
C VAL A 192 1.88 -7.27 -7.45
N GLN A 193 0.66 -7.18 -6.92
CA GLN A 193 -0.52 -6.81 -7.70
C GLN A 193 -0.45 -5.41 -8.32
N LEU A 194 0.46 -4.55 -7.84
CA LEU A 194 0.72 -3.22 -8.39
C LEU A 194 1.91 -3.19 -9.36
N MET A 195 2.63 -4.30 -9.54
CA MET A 195 3.87 -4.35 -10.33
C MET A 195 3.66 -4.68 -11.81
N SER A 196 2.43 -4.96 -12.26
CA SER A 196 2.12 -5.28 -13.67
C SER A 196 3.15 -6.26 -14.27
N ASN A 197 3.83 -5.88 -15.36
CA ASN A 197 4.88 -6.67 -16.01
C ASN A 197 6.06 -7.05 -15.09
N GLY A 198 6.33 -6.26 -14.05
CA GLY A 198 7.40 -6.53 -13.08
C GLY A 198 7.21 -7.87 -12.35
N ALA A 199 5.98 -8.29 -12.10
CA ALA A 199 5.68 -9.59 -11.51
C ALA A 199 6.18 -10.74 -12.40
N VAL A 200 5.74 -10.76 -13.67
CA VAL A 200 6.11 -11.79 -14.65
C VAL A 200 7.61 -11.76 -14.95
N THR A 201 8.20 -10.57 -15.12
CA THR A 201 9.64 -10.41 -15.35
C THR A 201 10.45 -10.96 -14.18
N SER A 202 10.05 -10.67 -12.93
CA SER A 202 10.75 -11.17 -11.75
C SER A 202 10.63 -12.70 -11.59
N ALA A 203 9.50 -13.29 -12.01
CA ALA A 203 9.29 -14.73 -12.03
C ALA A 203 10.17 -15.41 -13.09
N GLN A 204 10.25 -14.82 -14.29
CA GLN A 204 11.15 -15.31 -15.32
C GLN A 204 12.61 -15.25 -14.87
N LEU A 205 13.03 -14.16 -14.24
CA LEU A 205 14.38 -14.05 -13.66
C LEU A 205 14.65 -15.10 -12.58
N GLN A 206 13.64 -15.49 -11.79
CA GLN A 206 13.77 -16.60 -10.84
C GLN A 206 14.02 -17.91 -11.58
N GLY A 207 13.22 -18.24 -12.59
CA GLY A 207 13.40 -19.43 -13.41
C GLY A 207 14.78 -19.50 -14.07
N LEU A 208 15.26 -18.37 -14.61
CA LEU A 208 16.60 -18.30 -15.22
C LEU A 208 17.73 -18.51 -14.18
N ARG A 209 17.59 -17.99 -12.95
CA ARG A 209 18.56 -18.25 -11.87
C ARG A 209 18.58 -19.72 -11.47
N GLU A 210 17.43 -20.39 -11.44
CA GLU A 210 17.34 -21.82 -11.16
C GLU A 210 17.94 -22.66 -12.30
N ALA A 211 17.67 -22.29 -13.56
CA ALA A 211 18.14 -23.01 -14.74
C ALA A 211 19.65 -22.88 -14.97
N PHE A 212 20.21 -21.67 -14.82
CA PHE A 212 21.64 -21.42 -15.06
C PHE A 212 22.52 -21.60 -13.82
N GLY A 213 21.91 -21.60 -12.63
CA GLY A 213 22.63 -21.56 -11.36
C GLY A 213 23.19 -20.17 -11.04
N THR A 214 23.45 -19.94 -9.76
CA THR A 214 24.04 -18.69 -9.25
C THR A 214 25.20 -18.98 -8.32
N TYR A 215 26.10 -18.01 -8.17
CA TYR A 215 26.99 -17.97 -7.01
C TYR A 215 26.15 -17.69 -5.76
N GLY A 216 26.30 -18.55 -4.75
CA GLY A 216 25.48 -18.48 -3.54
C GLY A 216 23.99 -18.75 -3.79
N ALA A 217 23.20 -18.67 -2.72
CA ALA A 217 21.76 -18.88 -2.79
C ALA A 217 21.06 -17.64 -3.37
N SER A 218 20.14 -17.85 -4.30
CA SER A 218 19.33 -16.76 -4.87
C SER A 218 17.88 -17.19 -4.98
N SER A 219 16.96 -16.38 -4.44
CA SER A 219 15.53 -16.70 -4.44
C SER A 219 14.69 -15.42 -4.46
N SER A 220 13.44 -15.54 -4.88
CA SER A 220 12.42 -14.49 -4.81
C SER A 220 11.30 -14.89 -3.86
N ILE A 221 10.74 -13.90 -3.16
CA ILE A 221 9.50 -13.99 -2.41
C ILE A 221 8.56 -12.91 -2.94
N TRP A 222 7.47 -13.33 -3.55
CA TRP A 222 6.36 -12.46 -3.94
C TRP A 222 5.41 -12.30 -2.77
N MET A 223 5.11 -11.07 -2.38
CA MET A 223 4.16 -10.79 -1.30
C MET A 223 2.96 -10.04 -1.85
N SER A 224 1.76 -10.51 -1.49
CA SER A 224 0.52 -9.84 -1.88
C SER A 224 -0.66 -10.28 -1.04
N ALA A 225 -1.67 -9.43 -0.96
CA ALA A 225 -2.97 -9.79 -0.40
C ALA A 225 -3.77 -10.75 -1.29
N THR A 226 -3.61 -10.66 -2.62
CA THR A 226 -4.58 -11.21 -3.60
C THR A 226 -3.93 -11.92 -4.79
N VAL A 227 -2.63 -12.21 -4.78
CA VAL A 227 -1.96 -12.86 -5.91
C VAL A 227 -2.39 -14.32 -6.05
N ALA A 228 -2.93 -14.69 -7.21
CA ALA A 228 -3.07 -16.07 -7.65
C ALA A 228 -1.68 -16.63 -8.03
N PRO A 229 -1.36 -17.92 -7.76
CA PRO A 229 -0.01 -18.44 -8.02
C PRO A 229 0.32 -18.41 -9.53
N THR A 230 -0.70 -18.43 -10.37
CA THR A 230 -0.61 -18.29 -11.84
C THR A 230 -0.13 -16.92 -12.31
N TRP A 231 -0.16 -15.88 -11.47
CA TRP A 231 0.33 -14.54 -11.86
C TRP A 231 1.85 -14.46 -11.92
N ILE A 232 2.52 -15.39 -11.26
CA ILE A 232 3.98 -15.54 -11.26
C ILE A 232 4.39 -16.81 -12.01
N GLU A 233 3.51 -17.36 -12.82
CA GLU A 233 3.86 -18.38 -13.80
C GLU A 233 4.47 -17.71 -15.04
N GLY A 234 5.49 -18.32 -15.60
CA GLY A 234 6.14 -17.87 -16.83
C GLY A 234 6.77 -19.02 -17.61
N PRO A 235 7.28 -18.76 -18.82
CA PRO A 235 7.86 -19.79 -19.69
C PRO A 235 9.00 -20.56 -19.03
N ASP A 236 9.78 -19.87 -18.19
CA ASP A 236 10.97 -20.39 -17.52
C ASP A 236 10.71 -20.74 -16.04
N PHE A 237 9.51 -20.49 -15.51
CA PHE A 237 9.20 -20.66 -14.09
C PHE A 237 7.75 -21.12 -13.89
N PRO A 238 7.52 -22.39 -13.47
CA PRO A 238 6.18 -22.89 -13.22
C PRO A 238 5.56 -22.20 -12.00
N ALA A 239 4.22 -22.22 -11.91
CA ALA A 239 3.51 -21.73 -10.74
C ALA A 239 3.99 -22.44 -9.46
N PRO A 240 4.17 -21.73 -8.32
CA PRO A 240 4.60 -22.35 -7.08
C PRO A 240 3.63 -23.43 -6.59
N THR A 241 4.18 -24.54 -6.11
CA THR A 241 3.42 -25.59 -5.42
C THR A 241 2.99 -25.13 -4.02
N ALA A 242 1.96 -25.77 -3.46
CA ALA A 242 1.36 -25.34 -2.19
C ALA A 242 2.34 -25.29 -1.01
N ASP A 243 3.36 -26.16 -0.98
CA ASP A 243 4.41 -26.18 0.04
C ASP A 243 5.36 -24.98 -0.03
N ARG A 244 5.38 -24.25 -1.15
CA ARG A 244 6.14 -23.01 -1.35
C ARG A 244 5.27 -21.76 -1.19
N ILE A 245 4.03 -21.91 -0.74
CA ILE A 245 3.10 -20.81 -0.48
C ILE A 245 2.85 -20.71 1.02
N LEU A 246 3.15 -19.55 1.59
CA LEU A 246 2.79 -19.22 2.96
C LEU A 246 1.50 -18.39 2.97
N GLU A 247 0.46 -18.91 3.63
CA GLU A 247 -0.83 -18.23 3.80
C GLU A 247 -1.14 -18.04 5.29
N LEU A 248 -2.00 -17.07 5.60
CA LEU A 248 -2.46 -16.87 6.97
C LEU A 248 -3.33 -18.05 7.42
N GLY A 249 -2.93 -18.70 8.51
CA GLY A 249 -3.60 -19.86 9.09
C GLY A 249 -4.65 -19.50 10.13
N ALA A 250 -5.30 -20.52 10.70
CA ALA A 250 -6.33 -20.34 11.73
C ALA A 250 -5.84 -19.50 12.93
N ASP A 251 -4.57 -19.65 13.31
CA ASP A 251 -3.95 -18.91 14.40
C ASP A 251 -3.79 -17.42 14.08
N ASP A 252 -3.50 -17.05 12.83
CA ASP A 252 -3.45 -15.65 12.40
C ASP A 252 -4.84 -15.00 12.47
N TRP A 253 -5.88 -15.75 12.08
CA TRP A 253 -7.26 -15.29 12.13
C TRP A 253 -7.81 -15.23 13.55
N SER A 254 -7.33 -16.06 14.47
CA SER A 254 -7.73 -16.04 15.88
C SER A 254 -6.92 -15.05 16.72
N HIS A 255 -5.75 -14.61 16.23
CA HIS A 255 -4.87 -13.66 16.93
C HIS A 255 -5.61 -12.35 17.29
N PRO A 256 -5.51 -11.86 18.54
CA PRO A 256 -6.31 -10.71 19.02
C PRO A 256 -6.13 -9.42 18.20
N ASP A 257 -4.88 -9.05 17.86
CA ASP A 257 -4.59 -7.85 17.08
C ASP A 257 -4.75 -8.09 15.56
N LEU A 258 -3.98 -9.02 14.98
CA LEU A 258 -4.07 -9.33 13.55
C LEU A 258 -5.50 -9.72 13.12
N GLY A 259 -6.18 -10.62 13.83
CA GLY A 259 -7.55 -11.02 13.51
C GLY A 259 -8.55 -9.84 13.50
N ARG A 260 -8.37 -8.83 14.37
CA ARG A 260 -9.17 -7.59 14.35
C ARG A 260 -8.91 -6.80 13.07
N ARG A 261 -7.66 -6.69 12.63
CA ARG A 261 -7.27 -5.99 11.39
C ARG A 261 -7.79 -6.73 10.15
N LEU A 262 -7.70 -8.06 10.12
CA LEU A 262 -8.20 -8.88 9.02
C LEU A 262 -9.73 -8.79 8.86
N ARG A 263 -10.46 -8.69 9.98
CA ARG A 263 -11.92 -8.51 10.01
C ARG A 263 -12.35 -7.05 9.89
N ALA A 264 -11.41 -6.09 9.84
CA ALA A 264 -11.74 -4.69 9.76
C ALA A 264 -12.45 -4.39 8.43
N ARG A 265 -13.66 -3.85 8.50
CA ARG A 265 -14.38 -3.38 7.32
C ARG A 265 -13.86 -2.00 6.93
N LYS A 266 -13.60 -1.78 5.65
CA LYS A 266 -13.27 -0.44 5.13
C LYS A 266 -14.44 0.51 5.46
N ALA A 267 -14.19 1.49 6.30
CA ALA A 267 -15.17 2.50 6.64
C ALA A 267 -15.28 3.50 5.49
N VAL A 268 -16.42 3.53 4.81
CA VAL A 268 -16.75 4.60 3.88
C VAL A 268 -17.28 5.77 4.70
N ARG A 269 -16.74 6.97 4.49
CA ARG A 269 -17.23 8.20 5.11
C ARG A 269 -17.75 9.13 4.03
N ARG A 270 -18.89 9.78 4.31
CA ARG A 270 -19.36 10.89 3.50
C ARG A 270 -18.37 12.04 3.62
N LEU A 271 -17.90 12.54 2.49
CA LEU A 271 -17.09 13.75 2.42
C LEU A 271 -18.02 14.91 2.06
N ASP A 272 -18.25 15.83 3.00
CA ASP A 272 -19.03 17.04 2.73
C ASP A 272 -18.17 18.04 1.97
N LEU A 273 -18.25 18.01 0.63
CA LEU A 273 -17.51 18.92 -0.26
C LEU A 273 -18.12 20.34 -0.34
N GLY A 274 -19.07 20.68 0.54
CA GLY A 274 -19.90 21.88 0.42
C GLY A 274 -20.87 21.80 -0.78
N SER A 275 -21.84 22.72 -0.85
CA SER A 275 -22.73 22.80 -2.02
C SER A 275 -22.05 23.55 -3.16
N SER A 276 -21.31 22.84 -3.98
CA SER A 276 -20.79 23.39 -5.24
C SER A 276 -21.92 23.40 -6.29
N ARG A 277 -22.23 24.59 -6.82
CA ARG A 277 -23.13 24.75 -7.98
C ARG A 277 -22.41 24.46 -9.32
N ASN A 278 -21.17 24.00 -9.28
CA ASN A 278 -20.26 23.93 -10.43
C ASN A 278 -19.92 22.49 -10.86
N TRP A 279 -20.86 21.54 -10.73
CA TRP A 279 -20.64 20.12 -11.06
C TRP A 279 -20.04 19.90 -12.46
N ALA A 280 -20.42 20.71 -13.45
CA ALA A 280 -19.88 20.64 -14.81
C ALA A 280 -18.37 20.95 -14.88
N ARG A 281 -17.88 21.88 -14.05
CA ARG A 281 -16.44 22.22 -13.97
C ARG A 281 -15.65 21.14 -13.24
N GLU A 282 -16.23 20.54 -12.22
CA GLU A 282 -15.65 19.42 -11.49
C GLU A 282 -15.55 18.18 -12.40
N LEU A 283 -16.61 17.91 -13.17
CA LEU A 283 -16.62 16.84 -14.16
C LEU A 283 -15.56 17.06 -15.25
N ALA A 284 -15.43 18.28 -15.77
CA ALA A 284 -14.38 18.62 -16.74
C ALA A 284 -12.96 18.41 -16.17
N THR A 285 -12.77 18.70 -14.87
CA THR A 285 -11.50 18.44 -14.18
C THR A 285 -11.24 16.94 -14.07
N ALA A 286 -12.26 16.15 -13.69
CA ALA A 286 -12.15 14.70 -13.62
C ALA A 286 -11.81 14.09 -14.99
N VAL A 287 -12.36 14.62 -16.08
CA VAL A 287 -12.02 14.23 -17.46
C VAL A 287 -10.55 14.55 -17.77
N GLN A 288 -10.12 15.79 -17.53
CA GLN A 288 -8.75 16.24 -17.83
C GLN A 288 -7.68 15.36 -17.16
N TYR A 289 -7.92 14.98 -15.90
CA TYR A 289 -6.99 14.17 -15.11
C TYR A 289 -7.27 12.67 -15.18
N ARG A 290 -8.29 12.24 -15.95
CA ARG A 290 -8.76 10.85 -16.05
C ARG A 290 -8.96 10.22 -14.67
N VAL A 291 -9.60 10.95 -13.77
CA VAL A 291 -9.84 10.49 -12.39
C VAL A 291 -10.89 9.37 -12.43
N PRO A 292 -10.60 8.17 -11.91
CA PRO A 292 -11.55 7.06 -11.89
C PRO A 292 -12.57 7.26 -10.77
N VAL A 293 -13.56 8.12 -11.04
CA VAL A 293 -14.64 8.47 -10.10
C VAL A 293 -16.00 8.22 -10.73
N VAL A 294 -16.90 7.58 -9.99
CA VAL A 294 -18.30 7.42 -10.39
C VAL A 294 -19.13 8.55 -9.79
N VAL A 295 -19.71 9.39 -10.65
CA VAL A 295 -20.57 10.51 -10.28
C VAL A 295 -22.03 10.06 -10.36
N CYS A 296 -22.72 10.08 -9.23
CA CYS A 296 -24.15 9.77 -9.16
C CYS A 296 -24.97 11.06 -9.05
N VAL A 297 -25.76 11.36 -10.08
CA VAL A 297 -26.74 12.44 -10.08
C VAL A 297 -28.08 11.86 -9.62
N PHE A 298 -28.56 12.27 -8.45
CA PHE A 298 -29.88 11.90 -7.97
C PHE A 298 -30.88 12.92 -8.49
N ASN A 299 -31.55 12.59 -9.59
CA ASN A 299 -32.38 13.49 -10.37
C ASN A 299 -33.86 13.26 -10.05
N ASP A 300 -34.51 14.26 -9.44
CA ASP A 300 -35.95 14.27 -9.17
C ASP A 300 -36.74 15.10 -10.20
N HIS A 301 -36.09 15.48 -11.31
CA HIS A 301 -36.66 16.25 -12.43
C HIS A 301 -37.28 17.60 -12.01
N GLY A 302 -36.72 18.26 -10.99
CA GLY A 302 -37.17 19.59 -10.59
C GLY A 302 -36.81 19.93 -9.15
N TYR A 303 -37.73 20.58 -8.44
CA TYR A 303 -37.58 20.81 -7.00
C TYR A 303 -38.58 19.96 -6.23
N GLY A 304 -38.37 18.65 -6.14
CA GLY A 304 -39.32 17.71 -5.53
C GLY A 304 -39.69 18.02 -4.08
N VAL A 305 -38.75 18.59 -3.30
CA VAL A 305 -39.01 19.06 -1.94
C VAL A 305 -39.94 20.27 -1.93
N LEU A 306 -39.69 21.27 -2.78
CA LEU A 306 -40.56 22.44 -2.90
C LEU A 306 -41.93 22.06 -3.45
N ARG A 307 -42.00 21.13 -4.42
CA ARG A 307 -43.24 20.57 -4.95
C ARG A 307 -44.11 19.97 -3.84
N THR A 308 -43.50 19.25 -2.91
CA THR A 308 -44.19 18.68 -1.74
C THR A 308 -44.63 19.75 -0.73
N ILE A 309 -43.81 20.77 -0.51
CA ILE A 309 -44.13 21.89 0.40
C ILE A 309 -45.26 22.74 -0.16
N GLU A 310 -45.21 23.12 -1.44
CA GLU A 310 -46.24 23.92 -2.09
C GLU A 310 -47.58 23.17 -2.15
N ALA A 311 -47.56 21.89 -2.52
CA ALA A 311 -48.77 21.08 -2.53
C ALA A 311 -49.46 21.02 -1.15
N ARG A 312 -48.68 20.95 -0.07
CA ARG A 312 -49.21 20.96 1.30
C ARG A 312 -49.65 22.35 1.77
N THR A 313 -48.95 23.41 1.35
CA THR A 313 -49.15 24.76 1.87
C THR A 313 -50.23 25.53 1.09
N PHE A 314 -50.41 25.23 -0.19
CA PHE A 314 -51.25 26.00 -1.11
C PHE A 314 -52.36 25.16 -1.76
N GLU A 315 -52.89 24.16 -1.03
CA GLU A 315 -54.02 23.32 -1.47
C GLU A 315 -53.76 22.65 -2.83
N GLY A 316 -52.57 22.09 -3.00
CA GLY A 316 -52.17 21.40 -4.23
C GLY A 316 -51.64 22.30 -5.35
N ARG A 317 -51.68 23.64 -5.21
CA ARG A 317 -51.10 24.55 -6.21
C ARG A 317 -49.57 24.48 -6.19
N GLN A 318 -48.98 24.50 -7.39
CA GLN A 318 -47.54 24.42 -7.61
C GLN A 318 -47.12 25.51 -8.60
N PHE A 319 -45.99 26.19 -8.34
CA PHE A 319 -45.49 27.25 -9.22
C PHE A 319 -43.96 27.23 -9.28
N GLY A 320 -43.39 27.14 -10.49
CA GLY A 320 -41.94 27.24 -10.69
C GLY A 320 -41.10 26.08 -10.14
N VAL A 321 -41.74 24.95 -9.80
CA VAL A 321 -41.08 23.74 -9.27
C VAL A 321 -40.75 22.70 -10.35
N ASP A 322 -41.35 22.85 -11.53
CA ASP A 322 -41.09 22.03 -12.72
C ASP A 322 -40.05 22.74 -13.59
N LEU A 323 -38.79 22.40 -13.34
CA LEU A 323 -37.68 22.96 -14.09
C LEU A 323 -37.37 22.12 -15.32
N ALA A 324 -36.93 22.78 -16.39
CA ALA A 324 -36.26 22.10 -17.48
C ALA A 324 -34.90 21.58 -16.99
N THR A 325 -34.85 20.31 -16.56
CA THR A 325 -33.60 19.66 -16.16
C THR A 325 -32.78 19.28 -17.39
N PRO A 326 -31.47 19.58 -17.43
CA PRO A 326 -30.59 19.10 -18.49
C PRO A 326 -30.60 17.56 -18.57
N ASP A 327 -30.38 17.03 -19.76
CA ASP A 327 -30.02 15.62 -19.93
C ASP A 327 -28.57 15.43 -19.49
N PHE A 328 -28.38 15.00 -18.24
CA PHE A 328 -27.06 14.84 -17.63
C PHE A 328 -26.23 13.76 -18.34
N VAL A 329 -26.88 12.74 -18.90
CA VAL A 329 -26.23 11.69 -19.69
C VAL A 329 -25.63 12.29 -20.96
N GLN A 330 -26.39 13.11 -21.69
CA GLN A 330 -25.90 13.77 -22.89
C GLN A 330 -24.80 14.78 -22.60
N VAL A 331 -24.93 15.57 -21.51
CA VAL A 331 -23.88 16.51 -21.11
C VAL A 331 -22.58 15.78 -20.79
N ALA A 332 -22.64 14.69 -20.01
CA ALA A 332 -21.49 13.87 -19.68
C ALA A 332 -20.83 13.28 -20.94
N ARG A 333 -21.64 12.69 -21.83
CA ARG A 333 -21.15 12.13 -23.11
C ARG A 333 -20.50 13.20 -23.98
N GLY A 334 -21.05 14.41 -24.03
CA GLY A 334 -20.46 15.56 -24.72
C GLY A 334 -19.09 15.97 -24.16
N MET A 335 -18.82 15.70 -22.88
CA MET A 335 -17.52 15.90 -22.24
C MET A 335 -16.58 14.68 -22.39
N GLY A 336 -17.00 13.63 -23.10
CA GLY A 336 -16.23 12.39 -23.23
C GLY A 336 -16.34 11.43 -22.03
N VAL A 337 -17.33 11.64 -21.15
CA VAL A 337 -17.59 10.79 -19.98
C VAL A 337 -18.62 9.72 -20.36
N PRO A 338 -18.31 8.42 -20.21
CA PRO A 338 -19.31 7.37 -20.29
C PRO A 338 -20.42 7.60 -19.26
N ALA A 339 -21.67 7.55 -19.71
CA ALA A 339 -22.81 7.84 -18.86
C ALA A 339 -24.06 7.07 -19.25
N GLU A 340 -24.89 6.76 -18.26
CA GLU A 340 -26.15 6.05 -18.42
C GLU A 340 -27.20 6.48 -17.39
N ALA A 341 -28.47 6.37 -17.80
CA ALA A 341 -29.62 6.62 -16.94
C ALA A 341 -30.03 5.33 -16.22
N VAL A 342 -30.45 5.48 -14.98
CA VAL A 342 -30.78 4.40 -14.06
C VAL A 342 -32.16 4.65 -13.46
N ASP A 343 -33.06 3.68 -13.60
CA ASP A 343 -34.45 3.78 -13.15
C ASP A 343 -34.85 2.76 -12.07
N SER A 344 -33.92 1.89 -11.65
CA SER A 344 -34.20 0.84 -10.68
C SER A 344 -32.96 0.47 -9.87
N PRO A 345 -33.11 -0.10 -8.66
CA PRO A 345 -31.97 -0.55 -7.86
C PRO A 345 -31.12 -1.64 -8.54
N ALA A 346 -31.76 -2.50 -9.34
CA ALA A 346 -31.06 -3.53 -10.11
C ALA A 346 -30.21 -2.91 -11.23
N ALA A 347 -30.80 -1.96 -11.98
CA ALA A 347 -30.06 -1.19 -12.99
C ALA A 347 -28.91 -0.41 -12.36
N PHE A 348 -29.13 0.21 -11.19
CA PHE A 348 -28.09 0.93 -10.46
C PHE A 348 -26.90 0.04 -10.11
N ARG A 349 -27.15 -1.18 -9.61
CA ARG A 349 -26.08 -2.12 -9.27
C ARG A 349 -25.22 -2.46 -10.49
N ALA A 350 -25.86 -2.87 -11.58
CA ALA A 350 -25.16 -3.22 -12.81
C ALA A 350 -24.38 -2.02 -13.39
N ALA A 351 -24.97 -0.82 -13.27
CA ALA A 351 -24.39 0.43 -13.72
C ALA A 351 -23.16 0.85 -12.93
N LEU A 352 -23.26 0.75 -11.60
CA LEU A 352 -22.16 1.04 -10.70
C LEU A 352 -21.00 0.07 -10.92
N GLU A 353 -21.26 -1.22 -11.16
CA GLU A 353 -20.22 -2.20 -11.49
C GLU A 353 -19.45 -1.82 -12.77
N ARG A 354 -20.16 -1.35 -13.82
CA ARG A 354 -19.53 -0.83 -15.03
C ARG A 354 -18.72 0.44 -14.76
N GLY A 355 -19.28 1.37 -13.98
CA GLY A 355 -18.61 2.61 -13.63
C GLY A 355 -17.32 2.39 -12.81
N LEU A 356 -17.36 1.47 -11.85
CA LEU A 356 -16.20 1.10 -11.04
C LEU A 356 -15.11 0.37 -11.84
N ALA A 357 -15.47 -0.27 -12.96
CA ALA A 357 -14.54 -0.90 -13.89
C ALA A 357 -13.97 0.08 -14.94
N SER A 358 -14.36 1.37 -14.90
CA SER A 358 -13.89 2.36 -15.86
C SER A 358 -12.54 2.98 -15.46
N ASP A 359 -11.65 3.17 -16.43
CA ASP A 359 -10.34 3.83 -16.25
C ASP A 359 -10.42 5.37 -16.16
N GLY A 360 -11.61 5.92 -16.05
CA GLY A 360 -11.87 7.36 -16.04
C GLY A 360 -13.17 7.70 -15.35
N PRO A 361 -13.61 8.97 -15.39
CA PRO A 361 -14.87 9.37 -14.79
C PRO A 361 -16.04 8.62 -15.45
N TYR A 362 -17.07 8.31 -14.68
CA TYR A 362 -18.30 7.68 -15.14
C TYR A 362 -19.50 8.39 -14.51
N LEU A 363 -20.58 8.62 -15.25
CA LEU A 363 -21.77 9.31 -14.71
C LEU A 363 -23.01 8.43 -14.73
N LEU A 364 -23.70 8.38 -13.60
CA LEU A 364 -25.00 7.73 -13.43
C LEU A 364 -26.06 8.80 -13.16
N ASP A 365 -27.05 8.90 -14.05
CA ASP A 365 -28.23 9.74 -13.83
C ASP A 365 -29.34 8.86 -13.25
N ILE A 366 -29.66 9.07 -11.97
CA ILE A 366 -30.55 8.21 -11.18
C ILE A 366 -31.91 8.90 -11.07
N ASP A 367 -32.90 8.32 -11.74
CA ASP A 367 -34.28 8.82 -11.75
C ASP A 367 -34.96 8.51 -10.40
N MET A 368 -35.01 9.52 -9.55
CA MET A 368 -35.61 9.43 -8.21
C MET A 368 -37.13 9.30 -8.25
N SER A 369 -37.79 9.57 -9.39
CA SER A 369 -39.24 9.40 -9.52
C SER A 369 -39.67 7.94 -9.67
N LYS A 370 -38.74 7.08 -10.11
CA LYS A 370 -38.97 5.64 -10.34
C LYS A 370 -38.45 4.77 -9.21
N LEU A 371 -37.62 5.32 -8.34
CA LEU A 371 -37.18 4.66 -7.12
C LEU A 371 -38.22 4.84 -6.03
N THR A 372 -38.60 3.74 -5.36
CA THR A 372 -39.54 3.77 -4.23
C THR A 372 -39.10 4.85 -3.22
N PRO A 373 -40.00 5.74 -2.76
CA PRO A 373 -39.64 6.82 -1.86
C PRO A 373 -38.91 6.26 -0.63
N MET A 374 -37.75 6.82 -0.28
CA MET A 374 -37.17 6.58 1.03
C MET A 374 -38.21 6.98 2.09
N GLY A 375 -38.59 6.04 2.95
CA GLY A 375 -39.57 6.29 4.00
C GLY A 375 -39.16 7.48 4.87
N GLY A 376 -40.06 8.47 4.98
CA GLY A 376 -40.03 9.49 6.03
C GLY A 376 -39.25 10.76 5.71
N LEU A 377 -39.86 11.71 4.99
CA LEU A 377 -39.62 13.12 5.30
C LEU A 377 -40.32 13.38 6.65
N GLY A 378 -39.54 13.36 7.73
CA GLY A 378 -39.99 13.87 9.02
C GLY A 378 -40.57 15.28 8.86
N SER A 379 -41.59 15.60 9.67
CA SER A 379 -42.24 16.91 9.65
C SER A 379 -41.20 18.03 9.67
N PRO A 380 -41.37 19.09 8.85
CA PRO A 380 -40.45 20.22 8.87
C PRO A 380 -40.31 20.75 10.30
N PRO A 381 -39.12 21.17 10.72
CA PRO A 381 -38.94 21.77 12.04
C PRO A 381 -39.90 22.95 12.20
N PRO A 382 -40.53 23.14 13.37
CA PRO A 382 -41.47 24.23 13.59
C PRO A 382 -40.80 25.55 13.24
N LYS A 383 -41.49 26.39 12.46
CA LYS A 383 -41.03 27.75 12.17
C LYS A 383 -40.78 28.44 13.50
N ARG A 384 -39.56 28.97 13.72
CA ARG A 384 -39.32 29.93 14.80
C ARG A 384 -40.28 31.10 14.57
N THR A 385 -41.29 31.22 15.41
CA THR A 385 -41.98 32.49 15.60
C THR A 385 -40.94 33.51 16.04
N PRO A 386 -40.84 34.68 15.38
CA PRO A 386 -40.03 35.75 15.93
C PRO A 386 -40.63 36.11 17.30
N ASP A 387 -39.80 36.10 18.34
CA ASP A 387 -40.13 36.80 19.58
C ASP A 387 -40.24 38.28 19.22
N ILE A 388 -41.47 38.72 18.99
CA ILE A 388 -41.84 40.12 19.17
C ILE A 388 -42.06 40.26 20.67
N ALA A 389 -40.99 40.58 21.39
CA ALA A 389 -41.07 41.15 22.71
C ALA A 389 -40.73 42.64 22.58
N ASP A 390 -41.64 43.47 23.09
CA ASP A 390 -41.51 44.92 23.29
C ASP A 390 -40.24 45.32 24.04
#